data_AF-A0A937V9B8-F1
#
_entry.id   AF-A0A937V9B8-F1
#
_cell.length_a   1.000
_cell.length_b   1.000
_cell.length_c   1.000
_cell.angle_alpha   90.00
_cell.angle_beta   90.00
_cell.angle_gamma   90.00
#
_symmetry.space_group_name_H-M   'P 1'
#
loop_
_entity.id
_entity.type
_entity.pdbx_description
1 polymer ?
#
loop_
_entity_poly.entity_id
_entity_poly.type
_entity_poly.pdbx_seq_one_letter_code
_entity_poly.pdbx_strand_id
1 'polypeptide(L)'
;MVCYNPGMLTQWRETWRRRRRQRSAEDLPVWCEQAAIVAAAFSRALGQAGPDAPGDVVLNRLDWGLEHLRRLSTAVRRPLAQHDPLLAERLEACLRNVYELRNQTLSYLIRWGDYRAAERDAGSGDFAERRRAQDVRRARDEALLPARQALRRLNAELAELTPHLKRVASEWAVTLPPATHAA
;
A
#
# COMPACT_ATOMS: atom_id res chain seq x y z
N MET A 1 -48.99 -18.78 -7.89
CA MET A 1 -48.74 -17.32 -7.87
C MET A 1 -47.89 -17.04 -6.63
N VAL A 2 -46.58 -16.90 -6.79
CA VAL A 2 -45.67 -16.69 -5.65
C VAL A 2 -45.71 -15.20 -5.30
N CYS A 3 -46.36 -14.86 -4.19
CA CYS A 3 -46.36 -13.49 -3.66
C CYS A 3 -44.95 -13.15 -3.18
N TYR A 4 -44.22 -12.42 -4.04
CA TYR A 4 -42.92 -11.87 -3.72
C TYR A 4 -43.13 -10.78 -2.66
N ASN A 5 -42.70 -11.02 -1.41
CA ASN A 5 -42.89 -10.05 -0.34
C ASN A 5 -41.75 -9.01 -0.39
N PRO A 6 -41.98 -7.77 -0.86
CA PRO A 6 -40.93 -6.75 -0.99
C PRO A 6 -40.28 -6.38 0.34
N GLY A 7 -40.94 -6.65 1.48
CA GLY A 7 -40.37 -6.50 2.82
C GLY A 7 -39.20 -7.46 3.08
N MET A 8 -39.32 -8.73 2.66
CA MET A 8 -38.25 -9.73 2.87
C MET A 8 -36.98 -9.40 2.07
N LEU A 9 -37.12 -8.90 0.84
CA LEU A 9 -35.96 -8.50 0.04
C LEU A 9 -35.24 -7.28 0.62
N THR A 10 -35.99 -6.30 1.11
CA THR A 10 -35.43 -5.10 1.73
C THR A 10 -34.67 -5.48 3.01
N GLN A 11 -35.29 -6.32 3.86
CA GLN A 11 -34.66 -6.84 5.08
C GLN A 11 -33.42 -7.70 4.78
N TRP A 12 -33.47 -8.56 3.75
CA TRP A 12 -32.31 -9.33 3.30
C TRP A 12 -31.18 -8.41 2.84
N ARG A 13 -31.48 -7.41 1.99
CA ARG A 13 -30.49 -6.42 1.51
C ARG A 13 -29.85 -5.65 2.66
N GLU A 14 -30.63 -5.23 3.65
CA GLU A 14 -30.10 -4.54 4.83
C GLU A 14 -29.18 -5.44 5.66
N THR A 15 -29.57 -6.69 5.87
CA THR A 15 -28.75 -7.69 6.57
C THR A 15 -27.42 -7.90 5.85
N TRP A 16 -27.43 -8.01 4.53
CA TRP A 16 -26.22 -8.13 3.71
C TRP A 16 -25.35 -6.87 3.77
N ARG A 17 -25.95 -5.68 3.71
CA ARG A 17 -25.22 -4.41 3.85
C ARG A 17 -24.53 -4.31 5.21
N ARG A 18 -25.23 -4.68 6.29
CA ARG A 18 -24.67 -4.68 7.66
C ARG A 18 -23.49 -5.65 7.77
N ARG A 19 -23.67 -6.92 7.34
CA ARG A 19 -22.57 -7.91 7.34
C ARG A 19 -21.36 -7.46 6.53
N ARG A 20 -21.59 -6.80 5.39
CA ARG A 20 -20.49 -6.28 4.56
C ARG A 20 -19.77 -5.13 5.25
N ARG A 21 -20.48 -4.19 5.86
CA ARG A 21 -19.87 -3.09 6.65
C ARG A 21 -19.07 -3.63 7.83
N GLN A 22 -19.57 -4.66 8.51
CA GLN A 22 -18.84 -5.30 9.61
C GLN A 22 -17.52 -5.93 9.16
N ARG A 23 -17.52 -6.71 8.07
CA ARG A 23 -16.26 -7.22 7.49
C ARG A 23 -15.32 -6.08 7.11
N SER A 24 -15.84 -5.03 6.48
CA SER A 24 -15.02 -3.86 6.14
C SER A 24 -14.51 -3.10 7.36
N ALA A 25 -15.21 -3.16 8.50
CA ALA A 25 -14.73 -2.61 9.78
C ALA A 25 -13.52 -3.38 10.31
N GLU A 26 -13.45 -4.68 10.06
CA GLU A 26 -12.29 -5.54 10.39
C GLU A 26 -11.15 -5.33 9.37
N ASP A 27 -11.48 -5.16 8.08
CA ASP A 27 -10.49 -5.00 7.00
C ASP A 27 -9.77 -3.64 7.04
N LEU A 28 -10.44 -2.55 7.47
CA LEU A 28 -9.88 -1.19 7.46
C LEU A 28 -8.65 -1.02 8.38
N PRO A 29 -8.66 -1.50 9.65
CA PRO A 29 -7.47 -1.52 10.49
C PRO A 29 -6.32 -2.34 9.89
N VAL A 30 -6.63 -3.52 9.34
CA VAL A 30 -5.63 -4.38 8.69
C VAL A 30 -5.03 -3.69 7.47
N TRP A 31 -5.84 -2.97 6.70
CA TRP A 31 -5.36 -2.14 5.59
C TRP A 31 -4.34 -1.11 6.05
N CYS A 32 -4.62 -0.41 7.15
CA CYS A 32 -3.71 0.61 7.70
C CYS A 32 -2.38 0.00 8.17
N GLU A 33 -2.44 -1.14 8.86
CA GLU A 33 -1.26 -1.87 9.31
C GLU A 33 -0.42 -2.36 8.12
N GLN A 34 -1.07 -2.97 7.13
CA GLN A 34 -0.40 -3.44 5.92
C GLN A 34 0.25 -2.29 5.15
N ALA A 35 -0.43 -1.14 5.02
CA ALA A 35 0.14 0.04 4.39
C ALA A 35 1.40 0.54 5.12
N ALA A 36 1.38 0.56 6.45
CA ALA A 36 2.54 0.92 7.26
C ALA A 36 3.71 -0.09 7.10
N ILE A 37 3.41 -1.40 7.06
CA ILE A 37 4.41 -2.45 6.82
C ILE A 37 5.08 -2.25 5.45
N VAL A 38 4.28 -1.99 4.41
CA VAL A 38 4.77 -1.74 3.05
C VAL A 38 5.62 -0.46 3.01
N ALA A 39 5.17 0.63 3.61
CA ALA A 39 5.93 1.88 3.68
C ALA A 39 7.26 1.72 4.44
N ALA A 40 7.28 0.94 5.52
CA ALA A 40 8.50 0.60 6.24
C ALA A 40 9.45 -0.28 5.41
N ALA A 41 8.92 -1.21 4.60
CA ALA A 41 9.71 -2.00 3.67
C ALA A 41 10.36 -1.13 2.58
N PHE A 42 9.62 -0.17 2.00
CA PHE A 42 10.19 0.83 1.09
C PHE A 42 11.27 1.68 1.76
N SER A 43 11.03 2.11 3.00
CA SER A 43 12.01 2.91 3.76
C SER A 43 13.33 2.18 3.94
N ARG A 44 13.29 0.87 4.23
CA ARG A 44 14.48 0.02 4.30
C ARG A 44 15.17 -0.12 2.95
N ALA A 45 14.41 -0.41 1.89
CA ALA A 45 14.96 -0.54 0.54
C ALA A 45 15.67 0.73 0.04
N LEU A 46 15.18 1.91 0.44
CA LEU A 46 15.70 3.22 0.05
C LEU A 46 16.68 3.84 1.08
N GLY A 47 17.16 3.04 2.04
CA GLY A 47 18.12 3.45 3.07
C GLY A 47 19.45 3.95 2.49
N GLN A 48 20.25 4.66 3.29
CA GLN A 48 21.54 5.20 2.85
C GLN A 48 22.56 4.11 2.49
N ALA A 49 22.52 2.97 3.18
CA ALA A 49 23.35 1.81 2.89
C ALA A 49 22.88 1.00 1.67
N GLY A 50 21.76 1.40 1.05
CA GLY A 50 21.05 0.59 0.07
C GLY A 50 20.25 -0.55 0.69
N PRO A 51 19.69 -1.45 -0.13
CA PRO A 51 18.92 -2.60 0.33
C PRO A 51 19.79 -3.63 1.07
N ASP A 52 19.26 -4.19 2.16
CA ASP A 52 19.89 -5.25 2.96
C ASP A 52 19.93 -6.63 2.26
N ALA A 53 19.34 -6.73 1.06
CA ALA A 53 19.18 -7.96 0.30
C ALA A 53 19.24 -7.67 -1.21
N PRO A 54 19.42 -8.70 -2.05
CA PRO A 54 19.29 -8.57 -3.51
C PRO A 54 17.98 -7.90 -3.92
N GLY A 55 18.03 -7.05 -4.95
CA GLY A 55 16.90 -6.20 -5.34
C GLY A 55 15.65 -6.98 -5.74
N ASP A 56 15.80 -8.14 -6.36
CA ASP A 56 14.72 -9.07 -6.72
C ASP A 56 14.01 -9.64 -5.48
N VAL A 57 14.77 -10.02 -4.44
CA VAL A 57 14.21 -10.48 -3.16
C VAL A 57 13.42 -9.38 -2.47
N VAL A 58 13.94 -8.14 -2.48
CA VAL A 58 13.26 -6.97 -1.94
C VAL A 58 11.94 -6.71 -2.68
N LEU A 59 11.98 -6.72 -4.01
CA LEU A 59 10.80 -6.47 -4.85
C LEU A 59 9.73 -7.55 -4.70
N ASN A 60 10.10 -8.83 -4.66
CA ASN A 60 9.14 -9.92 -4.46
C ASN A 60 8.38 -9.76 -3.13
N ARG A 61 9.06 -9.37 -2.06
CA ARG A 61 8.43 -9.10 -0.75
C ARG A 61 7.49 -7.90 -0.82
N LEU A 62 7.91 -6.83 -1.49
CA LEU A 62 7.08 -5.65 -1.71
C LEU A 62 5.82 -6.01 -2.51
N ASP A 63 5.97 -6.68 -3.64
CA ASP A 63 4.88 -7.05 -4.54
C ASP A 63 3.83 -7.94 -3.84
N TRP A 64 4.27 -8.85 -2.97
CA TRP A 64 3.35 -9.63 -2.13
C TRP A 64 2.54 -8.73 -1.19
N GLY A 65 3.21 -7.79 -0.51
CA GLY A 65 2.54 -6.84 0.39
C GLY A 65 1.59 -5.89 -0.33
N LEU A 66 1.93 -5.48 -1.56
CA LEU A 66 1.08 -4.65 -2.42
C LEU A 66 -0.16 -5.39 -2.88
N GLU A 67 -0.01 -6.66 -3.26
CA GLU A 67 -1.14 -7.48 -3.67
C GLU A 67 -2.11 -7.72 -2.50
N HIS A 68 -1.61 -7.88 -1.28
CA HIS A 68 -2.46 -7.92 -0.10
C HIS A 68 -3.20 -6.61 0.13
N LEU A 69 -2.50 -5.48 0.05
CA LEU A 69 -3.08 -4.14 0.20
C LEU A 69 -4.16 -3.86 -0.86
N ARG A 70 -3.92 -4.24 -2.12
CA ARG A 70 -4.87 -4.12 -3.24
C ARG A 70 -6.15 -4.92 -2.98
N ARG A 71 -6.03 -6.15 -2.46
CA ARG A 71 -7.18 -6.99 -2.09
C ARG A 71 -8.00 -6.34 -0.98
N LEU A 72 -7.36 -5.84 0.07
CA LEU A 72 -8.03 -5.11 1.16
C LEU A 72 -8.73 -3.85 0.64
N SER A 73 -8.05 -3.02 -0.18
CA SER A 73 -8.65 -1.84 -0.81
C SER A 73 -9.92 -2.23 -1.59
N THR A 74 -9.86 -3.30 -2.37
CA THR A 74 -11.01 -3.77 -3.17
C THR A 74 -12.20 -4.16 -2.29
N ALA A 75 -11.94 -4.80 -1.15
CA ALA A 75 -12.97 -5.23 -0.21
C ALA A 75 -13.72 -4.05 0.42
N VAL A 76 -12.98 -3.00 0.83
CA VAL A 76 -13.54 -1.86 1.58
C VAL A 76 -14.04 -0.71 0.69
N ARG A 77 -13.57 -0.61 -0.57
CA ARG A 77 -13.85 0.50 -1.49
C ARG A 77 -15.32 0.84 -1.65
N ARG A 78 -16.16 -0.14 -1.98
CA ARG A 78 -17.59 0.10 -2.23
C ARG A 78 -18.35 0.50 -0.95
N PRO A 79 -18.21 -0.20 0.18
CA PRO A 79 -18.77 0.25 1.45
C PRO A 79 -18.31 1.65 1.85
N LEU A 80 -17.02 1.95 1.67
CA LEU A 80 -16.44 3.25 1.98
C LEU A 80 -17.02 4.34 1.08
N ALA A 81 -17.08 4.14 -0.23
CA ALA A 81 -17.65 5.12 -1.17
C ALA A 81 -19.13 5.42 -0.92
N GLN A 82 -19.88 4.48 -0.33
CA GLN A 82 -21.28 4.69 0.06
C GLN A 82 -21.43 5.48 1.37
N HIS A 83 -20.38 5.54 2.18
CA HIS A 83 -20.37 6.21 3.47
C HIS A 83 -19.69 7.58 3.37
N ASP A 84 -18.50 7.62 2.76
CA ASP A 84 -17.70 8.80 2.49
C ASP A 84 -16.98 8.63 1.13
N PRO A 85 -17.53 9.23 0.04
CA PRO A 85 -16.94 9.16 -1.30
C PRO A 85 -15.53 9.74 -1.37
N LEU A 86 -15.28 10.85 -0.67
CA LEU A 86 -13.98 11.53 -0.70
C LEU A 86 -12.91 10.67 -0.04
N LEU A 87 -13.24 10.02 1.08
CA LEU A 87 -12.33 9.10 1.76
C LEU A 87 -12.02 7.86 0.91
N ALA A 88 -12.98 7.37 0.14
CA ALA A 88 -12.75 6.28 -0.81
C ALA A 88 -11.82 6.70 -1.96
N GLU A 89 -12.00 7.91 -2.51
CA GLU A 89 -11.10 8.46 -3.53
C GLU A 89 -9.68 8.64 -2.98
N ARG A 90 -9.53 9.12 -1.74
CA ARG A 90 -8.23 9.23 -1.07
C ARG A 90 -7.57 7.87 -0.86
N LEU A 91 -8.33 6.85 -0.48
CA LEU A 91 -7.83 5.47 -0.36
C LEU A 91 -7.31 4.94 -1.70
N GLU A 92 -8.05 5.15 -2.78
CA GLU A 92 -7.64 4.76 -4.13
C GLU A 92 -6.40 5.55 -4.61
N ALA A 93 -6.35 6.86 -4.34
CA ALA A 93 -5.19 7.69 -4.64
C ALA A 93 -3.95 7.23 -3.88
N CYS A 94 -4.09 6.94 -2.59
CA CYS A 94 -3.02 6.38 -1.78
C CYS A 94 -2.52 5.07 -2.38
N LEU A 95 -3.41 4.16 -2.79
CA LEU A 95 -2.99 2.90 -3.43
C LEU A 95 -2.21 3.15 -4.73
N ARG A 96 -2.64 4.10 -5.57
CA ARG A 96 -1.88 4.49 -6.78
C ARG A 96 -0.49 5.02 -6.44
N ASN A 97 -0.38 5.86 -5.41
CA ASN A 97 0.88 6.42 -4.95
C ASN A 97 1.84 5.34 -4.43
N VAL A 98 1.32 4.29 -3.80
CA VAL A 98 2.13 3.13 -3.40
C VAL A 98 2.71 2.40 -4.62
N TYR A 99 1.92 2.21 -5.70
CA TYR A 99 2.43 1.60 -6.93
C TYR A 99 3.44 2.48 -7.67
N GLU A 100 3.24 3.80 -7.66
CA GLU A 100 4.22 4.74 -8.19
C GLU A 100 5.55 4.65 -7.42
N LEU A 101 5.49 4.61 -6.08
CA LEU A 101 6.66 4.39 -5.24
C LEU A 101 7.35 3.05 -5.54
N ARG A 102 6.58 1.99 -5.84
CA ARG A 102 7.14 0.70 -6.27
C ARG A 102 7.95 0.83 -7.55
N ASN A 103 7.46 1.56 -8.54
CA ASN A 103 8.17 1.76 -9.81
C ASN A 103 9.46 2.57 -9.60
N GLN A 104 9.40 3.62 -8.80
CA GLN A 104 10.59 4.42 -8.48
C GLN A 104 11.61 3.62 -7.67
N THR A 105 11.16 2.78 -6.75
CA THR A 105 12.02 1.87 -5.97
C THR A 105 12.68 0.83 -6.87
N LEU A 106 11.94 0.22 -7.79
CA LEU A 106 12.51 -0.70 -8.79
C LEU A 106 13.61 -0.01 -9.62
N SER A 107 13.32 1.19 -10.12
CA SER A 107 14.27 2.00 -10.90
C SER A 107 15.56 2.27 -10.12
N TYR A 108 15.46 2.55 -8.83
CA TYR A 108 16.60 2.69 -7.93
C TYR A 108 17.35 1.36 -7.71
N LEU A 109 16.64 0.27 -7.43
CA LEU A 109 17.24 -1.04 -7.12
C LEU A 109 18.06 -1.61 -8.28
N ILE A 110 17.60 -1.40 -9.53
CA ILE A 110 18.37 -1.78 -10.73
C ILE A 110 19.72 -1.07 -10.74
N ARG A 111 19.71 0.27 -10.59
CA ARG A 111 20.93 1.10 -10.60
C ARG A 111 21.82 0.85 -9.39
N TRP A 112 21.24 0.46 -8.26
CA TRP A 112 21.99 -0.02 -7.10
C TRP A 112 22.75 -1.31 -7.43
N GLY A 113 22.11 -2.25 -8.13
CA GLY A 113 22.76 -3.45 -8.65
C GLY A 113 23.95 -3.14 -9.56
N ASP A 114 23.75 -2.23 -10.52
CA ASP A 114 24.81 -1.76 -11.43
C ASP A 114 25.96 -1.11 -10.65
N TYR A 115 25.65 -0.27 -9.66
CA TYR A 115 26.63 0.37 -8.79
C TYR A 115 27.47 -0.66 -8.03
N ARG A 116 26.82 -1.66 -7.42
CA ARG A 116 27.50 -2.72 -6.67
C ARG A 116 28.31 -3.66 -7.57
N ALA A 117 27.92 -3.83 -8.83
CA ALA A 117 28.74 -4.53 -9.81
C ALA A 117 29.99 -3.71 -10.15
N ALA A 118 29.81 -2.43 -10.52
CA ALA A 118 30.92 -1.53 -10.84
C ALA A 118 31.92 -1.34 -9.66
N GLU A 119 31.44 -1.26 -8.42
CA GLU A 119 32.31 -1.19 -7.23
C GLU A 119 33.17 -2.44 -7.05
N ARG A 120 32.64 -3.63 -7.38
CA ARG A 120 33.39 -4.89 -7.27
C ARG A 120 34.47 -4.99 -8.36
N ASP A 121 34.17 -4.48 -9.54
CA ASP A 121 35.08 -4.53 -10.69
C ASP A 121 36.19 -3.47 -10.64
N ALA A 122 36.04 -2.42 -9.82
CA ALA A 122 36.93 -1.25 -9.76
C ALA A 122 38.36 -1.50 -9.22
N GLY A 123 38.78 -2.75 -9.04
CA GLY A 123 40.01 -3.15 -8.32
C GLY A 123 41.34 -2.71 -8.94
N SER A 124 41.39 -2.24 -10.19
CA SER A 124 42.63 -1.73 -10.82
C SER A 124 42.38 -0.85 -12.06
N GLY A 125 41.22 -0.22 -12.15
CA GLY A 125 40.72 0.33 -13.40
C GLY A 125 41.41 1.58 -13.93
N ASP A 126 41.65 1.58 -15.25
CA ASP A 126 42.07 2.76 -16.00
C ASP A 126 41.01 3.88 -15.95
N PHE A 127 41.34 5.07 -16.46
CA PHE A 127 40.49 6.26 -16.45
C PHE A 127 39.05 6.00 -16.93
N ALA A 128 38.86 5.17 -17.96
CA ALA A 128 37.54 4.81 -18.47
C ALA A 128 36.66 4.08 -17.44
N GLU A 129 37.24 3.21 -16.63
CA GLU A 129 36.53 2.45 -15.59
C GLU A 129 36.16 3.37 -14.42
N ARG A 130 37.05 4.29 -14.03
CA ARG A 130 36.76 5.30 -13.01
C ARG A 130 35.61 6.22 -13.43
N ARG A 131 35.61 6.65 -14.69
CA ARG A 131 34.52 7.46 -15.26
C ARG A 131 33.19 6.70 -15.25
N ARG A 132 33.20 5.44 -15.68
CA ARG A 132 32.01 4.56 -15.63
C ARG A 132 31.48 4.39 -14.21
N ALA A 133 32.36 4.15 -13.23
CA ALA A 133 31.97 4.03 -11.83
C ALA A 133 31.31 5.32 -11.30
N GLN A 134 31.82 6.49 -11.69
CA GLN A 134 31.23 7.78 -11.35
C GLN A 134 29.85 7.98 -11.99
N ASP A 135 29.68 7.63 -13.27
CA ASP A 135 28.40 7.75 -13.98
C ASP A 135 27.33 6.83 -13.37
N VAL A 136 27.69 5.59 -13.04
CA VAL A 136 26.78 4.64 -12.38
C VAL A 136 26.39 5.11 -10.98
N ARG A 137 27.35 5.65 -10.20
CA ARG A 137 27.08 6.23 -8.88
C ARG A 137 26.10 7.40 -8.98
N ARG A 138 26.28 8.27 -9.97
CA ARG A 138 25.41 9.42 -10.24
C ARG A 138 24.01 8.98 -10.64
N ALA A 139 23.90 8.05 -11.59
CA ALA A 139 22.60 7.51 -12.01
C ALA A 139 21.81 6.93 -10.83
N ARG A 140 22.49 6.21 -9.92
CA ARG A 140 21.87 5.69 -8.70
C ARG A 140 21.38 6.80 -7.77
N ASP A 141 22.13 7.88 -7.57
CA ASP A 141 21.68 9.03 -6.76
C ASP A 141 20.48 9.74 -7.38
N GLU A 142 20.51 9.93 -8.69
CA GLU A 142 19.43 10.57 -9.45
C GLU A 142 18.11 9.78 -9.34
N ALA A 143 18.18 8.45 -9.30
CA ALA A 143 17.01 7.59 -9.10
C ALA A 143 16.53 7.53 -7.63
N LEU A 144 17.43 7.72 -6.66
CA LEU A 144 17.11 7.67 -5.24
C LEU A 144 16.25 8.86 -4.79
N LEU A 145 16.51 10.05 -5.34
CA LEU A 145 15.81 11.27 -4.98
C LEU A 145 14.28 11.19 -5.19
N PRO A 146 13.75 10.87 -6.39
CA PRO A 146 12.31 10.77 -6.61
C PRO A 146 11.68 9.68 -5.74
N ALA A 147 12.33 8.51 -5.60
CA ALA A 147 11.84 7.43 -4.75
C ALA A 147 11.67 7.87 -3.28
N ARG A 148 12.65 8.59 -2.72
CA ARG A 148 12.55 9.15 -1.35
C ARG A 148 11.51 10.25 -1.23
N GLN A 149 11.26 11.02 -2.29
CA GLN A 149 10.21 12.03 -2.30
C GLN A 149 8.83 11.37 -2.35
N ALA A 150 8.61 10.34 -3.17
CA ALA A 150 7.37 9.57 -3.17
C ALA A 150 7.13 8.87 -1.83
N LEU A 151 8.16 8.28 -1.21
CA LEU A 151 8.03 7.67 0.11
C LEU A 151 7.62 8.69 1.18
N ARG A 152 8.22 9.88 1.18
CA ARG A 152 7.84 10.96 2.11
C ARG A 152 6.39 11.40 1.91
N ARG A 153 5.96 11.57 0.66
CA ARG A 153 4.56 11.88 0.32
C ARG A 153 3.60 10.79 0.80
N LEU A 154 3.91 9.53 0.51
CA LEU A 154 3.12 8.40 0.97
C LEU A 154 3.00 8.36 2.50
N ASN A 155 4.11 8.56 3.23
CA ASN A 155 4.07 8.57 4.69
C ASN A 155 3.20 9.71 5.25
N ALA A 156 3.26 10.90 4.65
CA ALA A 156 2.39 12.01 5.03
C ALA A 156 0.91 11.69 4.76
N GLU A 157 0.60 11.16 3.57
CA GLU A 157 -0.76 10.74 3.21
C GLU A 157 -1.29 9.67 4.15
N LEU A 158 -0.49 8.65 4.49
CA LEU A 158 -0.88 7.60 5.43
C LEU A 158 -1.10 8.15 6.83
N ALA A 159 -0.27 9.09 7.30
CA ALA A 159 -0.43 9.73 8.60
C ALA A 159 -1.76 10.50 8.71
N GLU A 160 -2.17 11.17 7.63
CA GLU A 160 -3.47 11.84 7.56
C GLU A 160 -4.64 10.88 7.39
N LEU A 161 -4.51 9.87 6.53
CA LEU A 161 -5.60 8.96 6.15
C LEU A 161 -5.96 7.98 7.26
N THR A 162 -4.96 7.47 7.97
CA THR A 162 -5.12 6.38 8.95
C THR A 162 -6.13 6.71 10.07
N PRO A 163 -6.09 7.90 10.72
CA PRO A 163 -7.09 8.26 11.74
C PRO A 163 -8.52 8.27 11.21
N HIS A 164 -8.75 8.72 9.98
CA HIS A 164 -10.08 8.73 9.37
C HIS A 164 -10.60 7.32 9.12
N LEU A 165 -9.77 6.44 8.56
CA LEU A 165 -10.14 5.04 8.32
C LEU A 165 -10.42 4.28 9.63
N LYS A 166 -9.62 4.52 10.68
CA LYS A 166 -9.85 3.93 12.01
C LYS A 166 -11.16 4.41 12.66
N ARG A 167 -11.53 5.67 12.45
CA ARG A 167 -12.81 6.21 12.93
C ARG A 167 -13.99 5.52 12.23
N VAL A 168 -13.96 5.43 10.90
CA VAL A 168 -14.99 4.75 10.11
C VAL A 168 -15.12 3.28 10.50
N ALA A 169 -14.00 2.59 10.70
CA ALA A 169 -13.99 1.21 11.19
C ALA A 169 -14.71 1.09 12.54
N SER A 170 -14.43 2.01 13.47
CA SER A 170 -15.06 2.04 14.80
C SER A 170 -16.57 2.29 14.70
N GLU A 171 -17.00 3.23 13.86
CA GLU A 171 -18.42 3.52 13.62
C GLU A 171 -19.17 2.32 13.04
N TRP A 172 -18.55 1.61 12.10
CA TRP A 172 -19.15 0.41 11.51
C TRP A 172 -19.21 -0.76 12.49
N ALA A 173 -18.26 -0.87 13.42
CA ALA A 173 -18.23 -1.93 14.44
C ALA A 173 -19.39 -1.84 15.46
N VAL A 174 -19.89 -0.64 15.78
CA VAL A 174 -20.93 -0.43 16.82
C VAL A 174 -22.37 -0.77 16.34
N THR A 175 -22.58 -1.03 15.04
CA THR A 175 -23.93 -1.14 14.44
C THR A 175 -24.72 -2.46 14.67
N LEU A 176 -24.63 -3.12 15.82
CA LEU A 176 -25.54 -4.23 16.19
C LEU A 176 -26.10 -4.11 17.63
N PRO A 177 -27.44 -4.09 17.80
CA PRO A 177 -28.02 -4.61 19.03
C PRO A 177 -27.82 -6.13 19.09
N PRO A 178 -27.75 -6.74 20.30
CA PRO A 178 -27.70 -8.19 20.43
C PRO A 178 -28.89 -8.82 19.70
N ALA A 179 -28.67 -9.98 19.09
CA ALA A 179 -29.74 -10.74 18.45
C ALA A 179 -30.81 -11.04 19.51
N THR A 180 -31.92 -10.30 19.48
CA THR A 180 -33.13 -10.68 20.18
C THR A 180 -33.64 -11.93 19.48
N HIS A 181 -33.25 -13.09 20.01
CA HIS A 181 -33.98 -14.33 19.79
C HIS A 181 -35.38 -14.10 20.36
N ALA A 182 -36.35 -13.82 19.48
CA ALA A 182 -37.75 -13.95 19.83
C ALA A 182 -38.01 -15.43 20.07
N ALA A 183 -38.21 -15.78 21.34
CA ALA A 183 -38.72 -17.07 21.79
C ALA A 183 -40.22 -17.15 21.52
#